data_AF-A0AAV4DYS2-F1
#
_entry.id   AF-A0AAV4DYS2-F1
#
_cell.length_a   1.000
_cell.length_b   1.000
_cell.length_c   1.000
_cell.angle_alpha   90.00
_cell.angle_beta   90.00
_cell.angle_gamma   90.00
#
_symmetry.space_group_name_H-M   'P 1'
#
loop_
_entity.id
_entity.type
_entity.pdbx_description
1 polymer ?
#
loop_
_entity_poly.entity_id
_entity_poly.type
_entity_poly.pdbx_seq_one_letter_code
_entity_poly.pdbx_strand_id
1 'polypeptide(L)'
;MVTQKGVPGLQKASRTRDENKLDFYPGQVLHTKCRHDYCNVNVIKRDLSTKRKQWSPSKKANLRSSTKFDFANDCLLCGRSTRDHRKKSDVSVYQARTSSCQTNLELLCLQRGPGDKLAETVKGRIEYAQDLHAADAVYHQHAKSVYIYLQQMQTLQEQHPEVFSAFLAGYHFYVGVIASEQGCQQILSLSRY
;
A
#
# COMPACT_ATOMS: atom_id res chain seq x y z
N MET A 1 -17.77 -30.69 -4.00
CA MET A 1 -17.66 -32.08 -3.48
C MET A 1 -16.88 -32.94 -4.47
N VAL A 2 -15.97 -33.77 -3.98
CA VAL A 2 -15.11 -34.64 -4.81
C VAL A 2 -15.84 -35.95 -5.11
N THR A 3 -15.98 -36.28 -6.40
CA THR A 3 -16.57 -37.55 -6.85
C THR A 3 -15.51 -38.64 -6.92
N GLN A 4 -15.90 -39.92 -6.98
CA GLN A 4 -14.97 -41.04 -7.17
C GLN A 4 -14.05 -40.85 -8.38
N LYS A 5 -14.56 -40.26 -9.48
CA LYS A 5 -13.76 -39.90 -10.68
C LYS A 5 -12.79 -38.75 -10.45
N GLY A 6 -13.02 -37.91 -9.44
CA GLY A 6 -12.19 -36.75 -9.12
C GLY A 6 -10.96 -37.07 -8.26
N VAL A 7 -10.98 -38.17 -7.51
CA VAL A 7 -9.91 -38.61 -6.61
C VAL A 7 -8.61 -38.94 -7.36
N PRO A 8 -8.61 -39.69 -8.49
CA PRO A 8 -7.38 -40.00 -9.21
C PRO A 8 -6.61 -38.77 -9.69
N GLY A 9 -7.32 -37.71 -10.10
CA GLY A 9 -6.70 -36.46 -10.55
C GLY A 9 -5.99 -35.70 -9.42
N LEU A 10 -6.59 -35.66 -8.24
CA LEU A 10 -6.01 -35.04 -7.04
C LEU A 10 -4.80 -35.83 -6.54
N GLN A 11 -4.90 -37.16 -6.51
CA GLN A 11 -3.79 -38.04 -6.13
C GLN A 11 -2.61 -37.93 -7.11
N LYS A 12 -2.89 -37.84 -8.42
CA LYS A 12 -1.85 -37.59 -9.44
C LYS A 12 -1.16 -36.24 -9.21
N ALA A 13 -1.92 -35.19 -8.95
CA ALA A 13 -1.39 -33.86 -8.67
C ALA A 13 -0.54 -33.83 -7.38
N SER A 14 -0.96 -34.51 -6.32
CA SER A 14 -0.18 -34.65 -5.07
C SER A 14 1.14 -35.38 -5.29
N ARG A 15 1.12 -36.52 -6.00
CA ARG A 15 2.36 -37.24 -6.37
C ARG A 15 3.32 -36.39 -7.18
N THR A 16 2.80 -35.53 -8.05
CA THR A 16 3.65 -34.69 -8.93
C THR A 16 4.31 -33.55 -8.15
N ARG A 17 3.71 -33.10 -7.04
CA ARG A 17 4.25 -32.00 -6.21
C ARG A 17 5.32 -32.41 -5.21
N ASP A 18 5.52 -33.72 -5.01
CA ASP A 18 6.43 -34.29 -4.01
C ASP A 18 6.23 -33.68 -2.61
N GLU A 19 4.97 -33.32 -2.32
CA GLU A 19 4.54 -32.84 -1.02
C GLU A 19 3.88 -34.02 -0.33
N ASN A 20 4.33 -34.31 0.90
CA ASN A 20 3.83 -35.35 1.80
C ASN A 20 2.40 -35.75 1.44
N LYS A 21 2.28 -36.97 0.87
CA LYS A 21 1.07 -37.59 0.31
C LYS A 21 -0.20 -37.05 0.97
N LEU A 22 -0.90 -36.15 0.27
CA LEU A 22 -2.24 -35.75 0.68
C LEU A 22 -3.20 -36.84 0.21
N ASP A 23 -3.87 -37.49 1.15
CA ASP A 23 -4.88 -38.49 0.86
C ASP A 23 -6.24 -37.83 0.61
N PHE A 24 -6.83 -38.15 -0.55
CA PHE A 24 -8.13 -37.63 -0.99
C PHE A 24 -9.16 -38.76 -1.02
N TYR A 25 -10.36 -38.48 -0.53
CA TYR A 25 -11.46 -39.44 -0.44
C TYR A 25 -12.72 -38.91 -1.16
N PRO A 26 -13.55 -39.79 -1.77
CA PRO A 26 -14.84 -39.39 -2.33
C PRO A 26 -15.73 -38.77 -1.24
N GLY A 27 -16.47 -37.72 -1.60
CA GLY A 27 -17.34 -36.99 -0.66
C GLY A 27 -16.68 -35.78 0.03
N GLN A 28 -15.35 -35.63 -0.05
CA GLN A 28 -14.69 -34.45 0.51
C GLN A 28 -15.16 -33.15 -0.15
N VAL A 29 -15.34 -32.10 0.66
CA VAL A 29 -15.73 -30.77 0.18
C VAL A 29 -14.48 -29.93 -0.05
N LEU A 30 -14.11 -29.80 -1.31
CA LEU A 30 -13.08 -28.85 -1.76
C LEU A 30 -13.76 -27.71 -2.53
N HIS A 31 -13.23 -26.49 -2.38
CA HIS A 31 -13.60 -25.39 -3.26
C HIS A 31 -13.24 -25.74 -4.71
N THR A 32 -14.13 -25.43 -5.64
CA THR A 32 -13.94 -25.68 -7.07
C THR A 32 -12.65 -25.05 -7.59
N LYS A 33 -12.35 -23.82 -7.14
CA LYS A 33 -11.12 -23.10 -7.47
C LYS A 33 -9.88 -23.79 -6.92
N CYS A 34 -9.87 -24.16 -5.64
CA CYS A 34 -8.75 -24.88 -5.03
C CYS A 34 -8.48 -26.20 -5.76
N ARG A 35 -9.52 -26.95 -6.13
CA ARG A 35 -9.38 -28.18 -6.93
C ARG A 35 -8.78 -27.89 -8.32
N HIS A 36 -9.29 -26.87 -9.00
CA HIS A 36 -8.80 -26.47 -10.32
C HIS A 36 -7.31 -26.11 -10.24
N ASP A 37 -6.93 -25.21 -9.34
CA ASP A 37 -5.57 -24.71 -9.22
C ASP A 37 -4.61 -25.80 -8.75
N TYR A 38 -5.06 -26.66 -7.83
CA TYR A 38 -4.29 -27.82 -7.39
C TYR A 38 -4.05 -28.81 -8.52
N CYS A 39 -5.04 -29.14 -9.34
CA CYS A 39 -4.82 -30.08 -10.45
C CYS A 39 -4.14 -29.44 -11.68
N ASN A 40 -3.96 -28.12 -11.70
CA ASN A 40 -3.46 -27.41 -12.88
C ASN A 40 -1.96 -27.65 -13.11
N VAL A 41 -1.63 -28.25 -14.26
CA VAL A 41 -0.26 -28.61 -14.65
C VAL A 41 0.68 -27.40 -14.72
N ASN A 42 0.20 -26.23 -15.13
CA ASN A 42 1.03 -25.02 -15.21
C ASN A 42 1.35 -24.46 -13.81
N VAL A 43 0.41 -24.59 -12.87
CA VAL A 43 0.63 -24.22 -11.47
C VAL A 43 1.64 -25.20 -10.84
N ILE A 44 1.44 -26.52 -11.03
CA ILE A 44 2.38 -27.56 -10.57
C ILE A 44 3.80 -27.29 -11.08
N LYS A 45 3.97 -27.02 -12.39
CA LYS A 45 5.28 -26.72 -12.98
C LYS A 45 5.93 -25.47 -12.37
N ARG A 46 5.14 -24.42 -12.11
CA ARG A 46 5.62 -23.20 -11.45
C ARG A 46 6.10 -23.48 -10.03
N ASP A 47 5.32 -24.24 -9.26
CA ASP A 47 5.65 -24.56 -7.87
C ASP A 47 6.95 -25.38 -7.80
N LEU A 48 7.08 -26.40 -8.66
CA LEU A 48 8.29 -27.21 -8.79
C LEU A 48 9.51 -26.39 -9.26
N SER A 49 9.31 -25.46 -10.21
CA SER A 49 10.39 -24.56 -10.66
C SER A 49 10.83 -23.58 -9.57
N THR A 50 9.93 -23.19 -8.67
CA THR A 50 10.23 -22.26 -7.58
C THR A 50 11.00 -22.97 -6.47
N LYS A 51 10.61 -24.20 -6.11
CA LYS A 51 11.37 -25.06 -5.18
C LYS A 51 12.79 -25.33 -5.67
N ARG A 52 13.00 -25.57 -6.97
CA ARG A 52 14.34 -25.78 -7.55
C ARG A 52 15.27 -24.55 -7.47
N LYS A 53 14.73 -23.34 -7.42
CA LYS A 53 15.53 -22.10 -7.30
C LYS A 53 15.96 -21.76 -5.88
N GLN A 54 15.47 -22.50 -4.86
CA GLN A 54 15.83 -22.27 -3.47
C GLN A 54 17.21 -22.84 -3.08
N TRP A 55 17.83 -23.70 -3.91
CA TRP A 55 19.21 -24.16 -3.72
C TRP A 55 20.14 -23.55 -4.77
N SER A 56 20.39 -22.26 -4.62
CA SER A 56 21.62 -21.63 -5.07
C SER A 56 22.05 -20.77 -3.89
N PRO A 57 23.34 -20.71 -3.52
CA PRO A 57 23.77 -19.70 -2.58
C PRO A 57 23.45 -18.36 -3.23
N SER A 58 22.35 -17.75 -2.77
CA SER A 58 21.98 -16.40 -3.14
C SER A 58 23.24 -15.57 -2.99
N LYS A 59 23.64 -14.87 -4.06
CA LYS A 59 24.76 -13.92 -4.04
C LYS A 59 24.71 -13.22 -2.69
N LYS A 60 25.76 -13.37 -1.88
CA LYS A 60 25.84 -12.88 -0.51
C LYS A 60 25.14 -11.53 -0.46
N ALA A 61 23.94 -11.48 0.12
CA ALA A 61 23.27 -10.22 0.37
C ALA A 61 24.25 -9.47 1.25
N ASN A 62 24.79 -8.37 0.72
CA ASN A 62 25.77 -7.56 1.40
C ASN A 62 25.14 -7.18 2.74
N LEU A 63 25.66 -7.70 3.86
CA LEU A 63 25.17 -7.43 5.22
C LEU A 63 25.55 -6.00 5.65
N ARG A 64 25.13 -5.02 4.86
CA ARG A 64 24.91 -3.64 5.27
C ARG A 64 23.50 -3.33 4.82
N SER A 65 22.64 -2.90 5.72
CA SER A 65 21.38 -2.24 5.36
C SER A 65 21.72 -0.93 4.63
N SER A 66 22.07 -1.04 3.35
CA SER A 66 22.46 0.05 2.45
C SER A 66 21.49 0.11 1.27
N THR A 67 20.20 -0.11 1.54
CA THR A 67 19.17 0.26 0.56
C THR A 67 19.08 1.79 0.60
N LYS A 68 19.83 2.44 -0.28
CA LYS A 68 19.70 3.87 -0.58
C LYS A 68 18.24 4.13 -0.95
N PHE A 69 17.63 5.16 -0.38
CA PHE A 69 16.27 5.57 -0.73
C PHE A 69 16.21 5.87 -2.24
N ASP A 70 15.33 5.18 -2.95
CA ASP A 70 15.17 5.33 -4.40
C ASP A 70 13.95 6.20 -4.68
N PHE A 71 14.16 7.47 -5.04
CA PHE A 71 13.07 8.42 -5.26
C PHE A 71 12.09 7.99 -6.35
N ALA A 72 12.51 7.19 -7.33
CA ALA A 72 11.64 6.71 -8.40
C ALA A 72 10.77 5.52 -7.97
N ASN A 73 11.20 4.77 -6.95
CA ASN A 73 10.63 3.47 -6.58
C ASN A 73 10.17 3.37 -5.13
N ASP A 74 10.55 4.31 -4.27
CA ASP A 74 10.14 4.42 -2.89
C ASP A 74 9.27 5.66 -2.73
N CYS A 75 8.14 5.51 -2.05
CA CYS A 75 7.26 6.62 -1.77
C CYS A 75 7.95 7.66 -0.88
N LEU A 76 8.03 8.90 -1.35
CA LEU A 76 8.61 10.04 -0.63
C LEU A 76 8.06 10.21 0.79
N LEU A 77 6.78 9.91 0.99
CA LEU A 77 6.09 10.12 2.26
C LEU A 77 6.25 8.92 3.21
N CYS A 78 5.86 7.72 2.78
CA CYS A 78 5.84 6.54 3.66
C CYS A 78 7.08 5.65 3.59
N GLY A 79 7.96 5.87 2.61
CA GLY A 79 9.19 5.11 2.39
C GLY A 79 9.01 3.65 1.96
N ARG A 80 7.80 3.27 1.55
CA ARG A 80 7.51 1.94 1.01
C ARG A 80 7.67 1.93 -0.50
N SER A 81 8.14 0.80 -1.02
CA SER A 81 8.23 0.56 -2.46
C SER A 81 6.89 0.77 -3.15
N THR A 82 6.90 1.54 -4.24
CA THR A 82 5.78 1.74 -5.16
C THR A 82 5.64 0.59 -6.15
N ARG A 83 6.65 -0.29 -6.26
CA ARG A 83 6.71 -1.43 -7.18
C ARG A 83 6.23 -2.76 -6.58
N ASP A 84 6.05 -2.87 -5.27
CA ASP A 84 5.82 -4.16 -4.59
C ASP A 84 4.43 -4.78 -4.77
N HIS A 85 3.59 -4.25 -5.65
CA HIS A 85 2.27 -4.80 -5.90
C HIS A 85 2.32 -5.91 -6.95
N ARG A 86 2.67 -7.13 -6.52
CA ARG A 86 2.42 -8.41 -7.23
C ARG A 86 0.95 -8.66 -7.60
N LYS A 87 0.05 -7.69 -7.36
CA LYS A 87 -1.33 -7.65 -7.85
C LYS A 87 -1.62 -6.21 -8.25
N LYS A 88 -2.17 -5.99 -9.45
CA LYS A 88 -2.86 -4.76 -9.86
C LYS A 88 -3.95 -4.41 -8.85
N SER A 89 -3.61 -3.76 -7.75
CA SER A 89 -4.57 -3.18 -6.82
C SER A 89 -4.21 -1.71 -6.72
N ASP A 90 -4.92 -0.89 -7.49
CA ASP A 90 -5.43 0.48 -7.21
C ASP A 90 -4.63 1.48 -6.35
N VAL A 91 -3.35 1.25 -6.08
CA VAL A 91 -2.50 2.21 -5.40
C VAL A 91 -2.03 3.20 -6.45
N SER A 92 -2.78 4.29 -6.57
CA SER A 92 -2.43 5.44 -7.40
C SER A 92 -1.13 6.08 -6.89
N VAL A 93 -0.10 6.01 -7.74
CA VAL A 93 1.21 6.64 -7.52
C VAL A 93 1.26 7.92 -8.34
N TYR A 94 1.70 9.01 -7.71
CA TYR A 94 1.88 10.31 -8.34
C TYR A 94 3.34 10.72 -8.31
N GLN A 95 3.77 11.46 -9.33
CA GLN A 95 5.09 12.07 -9.41
C GLN A 95 5.07 13.50 -8.85
N ALA A 96 6.13 13.90 -8.17
CA ALA A 96 6.35 15.27 -7.74
C ALA A 96 6.87 16.12 -8.92
N ARG A 97 5.96 16.50 -9.83
CA ARG A 97 6.32 17.17 -11.09
C ARG A 97 6.57 18.67 -10.98
N THR A 98 6.25 19.28 -9.84
CA THR A 98 6.25 20.74 -9.69
C THR A 98 7.01 21.18 -8.46
N SER A 99 7.72 22.30 -8.57
CA SER A 99 8.35 22.98 -7.45
C SER A 99 7.32 23.35 -6.37
N SER A 100 6.08 23.70 -6.77
CA SER A 100 4.98 23.93 -5.84
C SER A 100 4.65 22.71 -4.97
N CYS A 101 4.81 21.48 -5.50
CA CYS A 101 4.62 20.27 -4.70
C CYS A 101 5.70 20.16 -3.62
N GLN A 102 6.94 20.49 -3.94
CA GLN A 102 8.05 20.50 -2.99
C GLN A 102 7.85 21.58 -1.92
N THR A 103 7.60 22.83 -2.32
CA THR A 103 7.36 23.94 -1.38
C THR A 103 6.21 23.65 -0.43
N ASN A 104 5.11 23.07 -0.95
CA ASN A 104 4.00 22.65 -0.10
C ASN A 104 4.46 21.61 0.92
N LEU A 105 5.16 20.54 0.50
CA LEU A 105 5.64 19.51 1.43
C LEU A 105 6.61 20.07 2.48
N GLU A 106 7.49 20.99 2.11
CA GLU A 106 8.39 21.67 3.05
C GLU A 106 7.61 22.49 4.08
N LEU A 107 6.61 23.27 3.64
CA LEU A 107 5.72 24.00 4.54
C LEU A 107 4.95 23.07 5.48
N LEU A 108 4.42 21.96 4.98
CA LEU A 108 3.75 20.95 5.82
C LEU A 108 4.73 20.36 6.86
N CYS A 109 5.99 20.10 6.49
CA CYS A 109 6.99 19.62 7.45
C CYS A 109 7.30 20.65 8.54
N LEU A 110 7.39 21.94 8.18
CA LEU A 110 7.61 23.03 9.15
C LEU A 110 6.42 23.19 10.09
N GLN A 111 5.20 23.13 9.57
CA GLN A 111 3.96 23.32 10.34
C GLN A 111 3.73 22.22 11.37
N ARG A 112 4.14 20.98 11.08
CA ARG A 112 4.03 19.86 12.04
C ARG A 112 5.01 19.98 13.23
N GLY A 113 6.03 20.83 13.09
CA GLY A 113 6.97 21.16 14.15
C GLY A 113 8.01 20.07 14.47
N PRO A 114 9.00 20.39 15.32
CA PRO A 114 10.03 19.45 15.75
C PRO A 114 9.43 18.37 16.68
N GLY A 115 9.78 17.10 16.46
CA GLY A 115 9.25 15.95 17.21
C GLY A 115 8.32 15.02 16.43
N ASP A 116 7.82 15.44 15.26
CA ASP A 116 7.13 14.55 14.34
C ASP A 116 8.15 13.79 13.48
N LYS A 117 8.40 12.52 13.85
CA LYS A 117 9.34 11.63 13.15
C LYS A 117 9.02 11.48 11.67
N LEU A 118 7.75 11.53 11.28
CA LEU A 118 7.35 11.43 9.87
C LEU A 118 7.74 12.71 9.13
N ALA A 119 7.47 13.88 9.71
CA ALA A 119 7.84 15.17 9.12
C ALA A 119 9.36 15.32 8.99
N GLU A 120 10.13 14.94 10.02
CA GLU A 120 11.59 14.96 9.98
C GLU A 120 12.16 14.02 8.90
N THR A 121 11.58 12.83 8.77
CA THR A 121 12.00 11.86 7.74
C THR A 121 11.71 12.39 6.34
N VAL A 122 10.53 12.96 6.11
CA VAL A 122 10.15 13.52 4.80
C VAL A 122 11.02 14.73 4.47
N LYS A 123 11.24 15.63 5.44
CA LYS A 123 12.12 16.80 5.28
C LYS A 123 13.54 16.38 4.90
N GLY A 124 14.12 15.40 5.60
CA GLY A 124 15.45 14.88 5.27
C GLY A 124 15.53 14.27 3.87
N ARG A 125 14.45 13.64 3.37
CA ARG A 125 14.39 13.15 1.98
C ARG A 125 14.35 14.29 0.97
N ILE A 126 13.59 15.35 1.23
CA ILE A 126 13.50 16.52 0.37
C ILE A 126 14.87 17.23 0.30
N GLU A 127 15.50 17.46 1.46
CA GLU A 127 16.84 18.05 1.55
C GLU A 127 17.90 17.19 0.84
N TYR A 128 17.80 15.87 0.93
CA TYR A 128 18.71 14.98 0.22
C TYR A 128 18.52 15.04 -1.31
N ALA A 129 17.28 15.11 -1.78
CA ALA A 129 16.97 15.18 -3.22
C ALA A 129 17.35 16.53 -3.82
N GLN A 130 17.25 17.62 -3.04
CA GLN A 130 17.34 19.03 -3.45
C GLN A 130 16.22 19.45 -4.41
N ASP A 131 15.99 18.70 -5.47
CA ASP A 131 14.93 18.89 -6.46
C ASP A 131 14.14 17.58 -6.62
N LEU A 132 12.91 17.56 -6.12
CA LEU A 132 12.04 16.39 -6.20
C LEU A 132 11.62 16.04 -7.62
N HIS A 133 11.50 17.05 -8.50
CA HIS A 133 11.13 16.82 -9.89
C HIS A 133 12.29 16.19 -10.66
N ALA A 134 13.51 16.69 -10.47
CA ALA A 134 14.71 16.13 -11.09
C ALA A 134 15.06 14.74 -10.54
N ALA A 135 14.70 14.45 -9.29
CA ALA A 135 14.90 13.13 -8.68
C ALA A 135 13.83 12.09 -9.07
N ASP A 136 12.89 12.42 -9.96
CA ASP A 136 11.74 11.58 -10.33
C ASP A 136 10.95 11.10 -9.11
N ALA A 137 10.84 11.93 -8.07
CA ALA A 137 10.26 11.53 -6.79
C ALA A 137 8.79 11.13 -6.93
N VAL A 138 8.45 9.96 -6.39
CA VAL A 138 7.07 9.43 -6.40
C VAL A 138 6.47 9.35 -5.01
N TYR A 139 5.14 9.38 -4.92
CA TYR A 139 4.40 9.16 -3.68
C TYR A 139 3.06 8.49 -3.93
N HIS A 140 2.58 7.73 -2.94
CA HIS A 140 1.23 7.18 -2.95
C HIS A 140 0.20 8.30 -2.74
N GLN A 141 -0.89 8.32 -3.51
CA GLN A 141 -1.98 9.29 -3.35
C GLN A 141 -2.52 9.32 -1.93
N HIS A 142 -2.79 8.13 -1.39
CA HIS A 142 -3.32 7.98 -0.04
C HIS A 142 -2.32 8.50 1.01
N ALA A 143 -1.02 8.31 0.79
CA ALA A 143 -0.01 8.84 1.71
C ALA A 143 -0.04 10.37 1.72
N LYS A 144 -0.27 11.04 0.58
CA LYS A 144 -0.45 12.50 0.53
C LYS A 144 -1.72 12.93 1.25
N SER A 145 -2.84 12.25 1.01
CA SER A 145 -4.12 12.55 1.67
C SER A 145 -4.03 12.39 3.19
N VAL A 146 -3.42 11.30 3.67
CA VAL A 146 -3.20 11.07 5.12
C VAL A 146 -2.24 12.09 5.70
N TYR A 147 -1.18 12.45 4.98
CA TYR A 147 -0.20 13.44 5.45
C TYR A 147 -0.84 14.83 5.64
N ILE A 148 -1.68 15.26 4.69
CA ILE A 148 -2.43 16.51 4.77
C ILE A 148 -3.52 16.43 5.86
N TYR A 149 -4.26 15.32 5.93
CA TYR A 149 -5.33 15.14 6.91
C TYR A 149 -4.81 15.18 8.34
N LEU A 150 -3.70 14.48 8.62
CA LEU A 150 -3.09 14.49 9.96
C LEU A 150 -2.64 15.88 10.39
N GLN A 151 -2.23 16.72 9.44
CA GLN A 151 -1.90 18.11 9.73
C GLN A 151 -3.14 18.94 10.02
N GLN A 152 -4.19 18.82 9.18
CA GLN A 152 -5.45 19.52 9.40
C GLN A 152 -6.05 19.18 10.76
N MET A 153 -5.94 17.93 11.21
CA MET A 153 -6.42 17.50 12.53
C MET A 153 -5.63 18.12 13.69
N GLN A 154 -4.31 18.31 13.55
CA GLN A 154 -3.50 18.99 14.56
C GLN A 154 -3.90 20.46 14.71
N THR A 155 -4.14 21.16 13.60
CA THR A 155 -4.64 22.55 13.62
C THR A 155 -6.11 22.66 14.01
N LEU A 156 -6.91 21.61 13.77
CA LEU A 156 -8.34 21.58 14.10
C LEU A 156 -8.57 21.70 15.61
N GLN A 157 -7.74 21.05 16.42
CA GLN A 157 -7.83 21.13 17.88
C GLN A 157 -7.65 22.57 18.39
N GLU A 158 -6.78 23.35 17.74
CA GLU A 158 -6.48 24.73 18.14
C GLU A 158 -7.46 25.76 17.55
N GLN A 159 -7.86 25.57 16.29
CA GLN A 159 -8.67 26.55 15.56
C GLN A 159 -10.18 26.31 15.67
N HIS A 160 -10.59 25.05 15.83
CA HIS A 160 -11.99 24.61 15.84
C HIS A 160 -12.21 23.48 16.87
N PRO A 161 -11.99 23.75 18.17
CA PRO A 161 -12.08 22.74 19.23
C PRO A 161 -13.45 22.05 19.29
N GLU A 162 -14.52 22.73 18.89
CA GLU A 162 -15.87 22.19 18.78
C GLU A 162 -15.99 21.08 17.72
N VAL A 163 -15.34 21.26 16.56
CA VAL A 163 -15.31 20.27 15.47
C VAL A 163 -14.41 19.09 15.87
N PHE A 164 -13.29 19.36 16.54
CA PHE A 164 -12.39 18.34 17.07
C PHE A 164 -13.06 17.46 18.14
N SER A 165 -13.81 18.07 19.06
CA SER A 165 -14.60 17.35 20.07
C SER A 165 -15.66 16.44 19.45
N ALA A 166 -16.39 16.94 18.45
CA ALA A 166 -17.34 16.14 17.69
C ALA A 166 -16.64 14.99 16.90
N PHE A 167 -15.46 15.23 16.34
CA PHE A 167 -14.67 14.17 15.71
C PHE A 167 -14.30 13.06 16.70
N LEU A 168 -13.81 13.39 17.90
CA LEU A 168 -13.52 12.42 18.95
C LEU A 168 -14.75 11.64 19.42
N ALA A 169 -15.94 12.25 19.36
CA ALA A 169 -17.21 11.60 19.64
C ALA A 169 -17.70 10.67 18.50
N GLY A 170 -16.89 10.47 17.45
CA GLY A 170 -17.18 9.57 16.34
C GLY A 170 -17.97 10.20 15.19
N TYR A 171 -18.11 11.53 15.16
CA TYR A 171 -18.73 12.23 14.04
C TYR A 171 -17.71 12.44 12.93
N HIS A 172 -18.04 12.00 11.72
CA HIS A 172 -17.21 12.23 10.54
C HIS A 172 -17.77 13.41 9.73
N PHE A 173 -16.88 14.31 9.33
CA PHE A 173 -17.21 15.49 8.55
C PHE A 173 -16.81 15.27 7.09
N TYR A 174 -17.73 15.50 6.17
CA TYR A 174 -17.42 15.63 4.75
C TYR A 174 -17.43 17.12 4.39
N VAL A 175 -16.31 17.63 3.89
CA VAL A 175 -16.23 18.99 3.34
C VAL A 175 -16.70 18.91 1.89
N GLY A 176 -17.96 19.28 1.66
CA GLY A 176 -18.49 19.50 0.32
C GLY A 176 -18.30 20.96 -0.08
N VAL A 177 -17.59 21.21 -1.19
CA VAL A 177 -17.59 22.53 -1.82
C VAL A 177 -18.71 22.52 -2.84
N ILE A 178 -19.81 23.23 -2.55
CA ILE A 178 -20.86 23.45 -3.54
C ILE A 178 -20.55 24.77 -4.22
N ALA A 179 -20.28 24.72 -5.53
CA ALA A 179 -20.15 25.93 -6.33
C ALA A 179 -21.55 26.57 -6.45
N SER A 180 -21.74 27.73 -5.83
CA SER A 180 -22.94 28.57 -6.02
C SER A 180 -22.58 29.76 -6.89
N GLU A 181 -23.56 30.28 -7.65
CA GLU A 181 -23.39 31.42 -8.56
C GLU A 181 -22.98 32.73 -7.86
N GLN A 182 -23.01 32.78 -6.52
CA GLN A 182 -22.59 33.94 -5.72
C GLN A 182 -21.26 33.75 -4.98
N GLY A 183 -20.55 32.64 -5.22
CA GLY A 183 -19.27 32.31 -4.59
C GLY A 183 -19.26 30.92 -3.93
N CYS A 184 -18.06 30.36 -3.72
CA CYS A 184 -17.88 29.05 -3.08
C CYS A 184 -18.22 29.14 -1.59
N GLN A 185 -19.32 28.52 -1.16
CA GLN A 185 -19.60 28.28 0.25
C GLN A 185 -19.13 26.86 0.61
N GLN A 186 -18.30 26.75 1.65
CA GLN A 186 -17.95 25.47 2.27
C GLN A 186 -19.13 25.04 3.16
N ILE A 187 -19.72 23.88 2.88
CA ILE A 187 -20.75 23.30 3.74
C ILE A 187 -20.14 22.13 4.49
N LEU A 188 -20.16 22.21 5.82
CA LEU A 188 -19.82 21.11 6.72
C LEU A 188 -21.09 20.31 6.99
N SER A 189 -21.29 19.19 6.31
CA SER A 189 -22.38 18.26 6.62
C SER A 189 -21.90 17.17 7.58
N LEU A 190 -22.62 17.01 8.69
CA LEU A 190 -22.43 15.97 9.68
C LEU A 190 -23.17 14.70 9.27
N SER A 191 -22.51 13.54 9.31
CA SER A 191 -23.18 12.24 9.24
C SER A 191 -22.60 11.28 10.26
N ARG A 192 -23.51 10.51 10.87
CA ARG A 192 -23.23 9.48 11.87
C ARG A 192 -23.44 8.13 11.18
N TYR A 193 -22.42 7.28 11.18
CA TYR A 193 -22.60 5.86 10.82
C TYR A 193 -23.14 5.08 12.01
#